data_AF-A0A7S8EMS4-F1
#
_entry.id   AF-A0A7S8EMS4-F1
#
_cell.length_a   1.000
_cell.length_b   1.000
_cell.length_c   1.000
_cell.angle_alpha   90.00
_cell.angle_beta   90.00
_cell.angle_gamma   90.00
#
_symmetry.space_group_name_H-M   'P 1'
#
loop_
_entity.id
_entity.type
_entity.pdbx_description
1 polymer ?
#
loop_
_entity_poly.entity_id
_entity_poly.type
_entity_poly.pdbx_seq_one_letter_code
_entity_poly.pdbx_strand_id
1 'polypeptide(L)' 'MAYVSFSNARVLLTFTSPHSMNAWANIETQPWRKVQPISTDGVGNMFTLLNAAKAGGRTVSGSYDDSNNMLYTLYMN' A
#
# COMPACT_ATOMS: atom_id res chain seq x y z
N MET A 1 -14.52 -11.67 -4.42
CA MET A 1 -13.44 -10.74 -4.04
C MET A 1 -13.12 -11.03 -2.58
N ALA A 2 -11.95 -11.61 -2.29
CA ALA A 2 -11.59 -12.00 -0.94
C ALA A 2 -10.62 -10.96 -0.38
N TYR A 3 -11.12 -10.09 0.50
CA TYR A 3 -10.27 -9.13 1.20
C TYR A 3 -9.45 -9.87 2.25
N VAL A 4 -8.14 -9.87 2.07
CA VAL A 4 -7.20 -10.42 3.05
C VAL A 4 -6.67 -9.29 3.90
N SER A 5 -6.76 -9.46 5.21
CA SER A 5 -6.21 -8.51 6.17
C SER A 5 -4.79 -8.90 6.57
N PHE A 6 -3.94 -7.91 6.81
CA PHE A 6 -2.60 -8.09 7.35
C PHE A 6 -2.32 -7.06 8.43
N SER A 7 -1.36 -7.35 9.31
CA SER A 7 -0.99 -6.44 10.39
C SER A 7 0.51 -6.42 10.62
N ASN A 8 1.01 -5.30 11.15
CA ASN A 8 2.37 -5.12 11.62
C ASN A 8 3.46 -5.48 10.59
N ALA A 9 3.22 -5.21 9.30
CA ALA A 9 4.15 -5.53 8.24
C ALA A 9 5.01 -4.32 7.86
N ARG A 10 6.29 -4.54 7.56
CA ARG A 10 7.21 -3.45 7.17
C ARG A 10 7.02 -3.07 5.69
N VAL A 11 7.16 -1.80 5.37
CA VAL A 11 7.26 -1.33 3.98
C VAL A 11 8.71 -1.45 3.53
N LEU A 12 8.99 -2.35 2.59
CA LEU A 12 10.34 -2.59 2.07
C LEU A 12 10.69 -1.58 0.98
N LEU A 13 9.80 -1.38 0.01
CA LEU A 13 9.98 -0.48 -1.14
C LEU A 13 8.65 0.13 -1.57
N THR A 14 8.74 1.29 -2.21
CA THR A 14 7.62 2.02 -2.79
C THR A 14 7.98 2.41 -4.22
N PHE A 15 6.99 2.46 -5.10
CA PHE A 15 7.18 2.87 -6.49
C PHE A 15 5.95 3.64 -6.98
N THR A 16 6.15 4.62 -7.85
CA THR A 16 5.07 5.40 -8.46
C THR A 16 5.40 5.71 -9.92
N SER A 17 4.37 5.83 -10.77
CA SER A 17 4.53 6.22 -12.17
C SER A 17 3.79 7.54 -12.48
N PRO A 18 4.41 8.45 -13.27
CA PRO A 18 3.91 9.81 -13.45
C PRO A 18 2.63 9.94 -14.30
N HIS A 19 2.33 8.98 -15.18
CA HIS A 19 1.29 9.14 -16.21
C HIS A 19 -0.09 8.58 -15.85
N SER A 20 -0.23 7.91 -14.71
CA SER A 20 -1.47 7.16 -14.44
C SER A 20 -1.87 7.16 -12.97
N MET A 21 -1.35 8.10 -12.17
CA MET A 21 -1.65 8.21 -10.74
C MET A 21 -1.54 6.85 -10.04
N ASN A 22 -0.47 6.12 -10.32
CA ASN A 22 -0.27 4.78 -9.78
C ASN A 22 0.79 4.80 -8.70
N ALA A 23 0.54 4.09 -7.62
CA ALA A 23 1.53 3.77 -6.61
C ALA A 23 1.51 2.27 -6.32
N TRP A 24 2.66 1.75 -5.92
CA TRP A 24 2.84 0.36 -5.48
C TRP A 24 3.68 0.32 -4.22
N ALA A 25 3.47 -0.73 -3.44
CA ALA A 25 4.29 -1.05 -2.28
C ALA A 25 4.73 -2.50 -2.31
N ASN A 26 5.97 -2.72 -1.88
CA ASN A 26 6.46 -4.02 -1.46
C ASN A 26 6.38 -4.06 0.07
N ILE A 27 5.42 -4.84 0.57
CA ILE A 27 5.21 -5.04 2.00
C ILE A 27 5.84 -6.39 2.37
N GLU A 28 6.50 -6.44 3.53
CA GLU A 28 7.17 -7.64 4.01
C GLU A 28 6.25 -8.87 3.96
N THR A 29 6.80 -10.01 3.52
CA THR A 29 6.09 -11.28 3.29
C THR A 29 4.97 -11.25 2.22
N GLN A 30 4.82 -10.15 1.48
CA GLN A 30 3.80 -10.00 0.42
C GLN A 30 4.44 -9.66 -0.95
N PRO A 31 3.78 -10.04 -2.07
CA PRO A 31 4.20 -9.56 -3.38
C PRO A 31 4.00 -8.04 -3.51
N TRP A 32 4.58 -7.46 -4.56
CA TRP A 32 4.28 -6.07 -4.92
C TRP A 32 2.80 -5.92 -5.23
N ARG A 33 2.16 -4.96 -4.56
CA ARG A 33 0.74 -4.66 -4.75
C ARG A 33 0.55 -3.21 -5.15
N LYS A 34 -0.41 -2.99 -6.05
CA LYS A 34 -0.78 -1.64 -6.49
C LYS A 34 -1.73 -1.02 -5.47
N VAL A 35 -1.61 0.28 -5.21
CA VAL A 35 -2.64 1.00 -4.46
C VAL A 35 -3.89 1.15 -5.32
N GLN A 36 -5.04 0.73 -4.81
CA GLN A 36 -6.29 0.92 -5.52
C GLN A 36 -6.62 2.42 -5.59
N PRO A 37 -7.04 2.95 -6.75
CA PRO A 37 -7.55 4.31 -6.86
C PRO A 37 -8.97 4.38 -6.30
N ILE A 38 -9.10 4.43 -4.98
CA ILE A 38 -10.39 4.47 -4.26
C ILE A 38 -11.06 5.85 -4.33
N SER A 39 -10.27 6.91 -4.51
CA SER A 39 -10.72 8.31 -4.64
C SER A 39 -9.65 9.14 -5.34
N THR A 40 -9.99 10.36 -5.76
CA THR A 40 -9.08 11.29 -6.47
C THR A 40 -7.72 11.43 -5.77
N ASP A 41 -7.71 11.51 -4.44
CA ASP A 41 -6.50 11.67 -3.64
C ASP A 41 -6.05 10.38 -2.93
N GLY A 42 -6.81 9.28 -3.07
CA GLY A 42 -6.58 8.04 -2.34
C GLY A 42 -5.19 7.44 -2.59
N VAL A 43 -4.72 7.48 -3.84
CA VAL A 43 -3.38 6.97 -4.18
C VAL A 43 -2.27 7.83 -3.56
N GLY A 44 -2.40 9.16 -3.61
CA GLY A 44 -1.42 10.09 -3.05
C GLY A 44 -1.31 9.98 -1.52
N ASN A 45 -2.46 9.90 -0.84
CA ASN A 45 -2.50 9.74 0.62
C ASN A 45 -1.87 8.43 1.06
N MET A 46 -2.22 7.31 0.41
CA MET A 46 -1.65 6.00 0.73
C MET A 46 -0.16 5.93 0.41
N PHE A 47 0.27 6.51 -0.72
CA PHE A 47 1.69 6.58 -1.07
C PHE A 47 2.50 7.40 -0.05
N THR A 48 1.93 8.52 0.42
CA THR A 48 2.55 9.33 1.48
C THR A 48 2.68 8.55 2.78
N LEU A 49 1.64 7.83 3.19
CA LEU A 49 1.66 6.96 4.37
C LEU A 49 2.73 5.87 4.27
N LEU A 50 2.82 5.19 3.12
CA LEU A 50 3.80 4.13 2.87
C LEU A 50 5.24 4.64 2.94
N ASN A 51 5.51 5.80 2.33
CA ASN A 51 6.84 6.43 2.40
C ASN A 51 7.18 6.88 3.82
N ALA A 52 6.22 7.48 4.53
CA ALA A 52 6.41 7.89 5.92
C ALA A 52 6.66 6.69 6.85
N ALA A 53 5.95 5.57 6.65
CA ALA A 53 6.16 4.33 7.41
C ALA A 53 7.58 3.79 7.18
N LYS A 54 8.00 3.69 5.91
CA LYS A 54 9.35 3.24 5.56
C LYS A 54 10.43 4.13 6.15
N ALA A 55 10.34 5.45 5.94
CA ALA A 55 11.33 6.40 6.43
C ALA A 55 11.41 6.43 7.96
N GLY A 56 10.28 6.27 8.65
CA GLY A 56 10.20 6.24 10.10
C GLY A 56 10.48 4.88 10.74
N GLY A 57 10.78 3.83 9.97
CA GLY A 57 10.97 2.47 10.49
C GLY A 57 9.72 1.88 11.14
N ARG A 58 8.53 2.36 10.78
CA ARG A 58 7.24 1.92 11.32
C ARG A 58 6.62 0.83 10.47
N THR A 59 5.71 0.07 11.06
CA THR A 59 4.93 -0.96 10.37
C THR A 59 3.59 -0.40 9.91
N VAL A 60 2.99 -1.09 8.94
CA VAL A 60 1.65 -0.80 8.42
C VAL A 60 0.78 -2.03 8.57
N SER A 61 -0.51 -1.79 8.70
CA SER A 61 -1.55 -2.80 8.76
C SER A 61 -2.66 -2.39 7.78
N GLY A 62 -3.43 -3.36 7.29
CA GLY A 62 -4.36 -3.06 6.21
C GLY A 62 -5.00 -4.26 5.56
N SER A 63 -5.54 -4.02 4.37
CA SER A 63 -6.20 -5.03 3.54
C SER A 63 -5.79 -4.95 2.07
N TYR A 64 -5.80 -6.12 1.42
CA TYR A 64 -5.61 -6.24 -0.02
C TYR A 64 -6.62 -7.20 -0.65
N ASP A 65 -6.81 -7.09 -1.95
CA ASP A 65 -7.49 -8.10 -2.77
C ASP A 65 -6.45 -8.86 -3.60
N ASP A 66 -6.44 -10.17 -3.43
CA ASP A 66 -5.50 -11.04 -4.13
C ASP A 66 -5.88 -11.24 -5.61
N SER A 67 -7.18 -11.12 -5.94
CA SER A 67 -7.65 -11.28 -7.32
C SER A 67 -7.19 -10.13 -8.23
N ASN A 68 -7.16 -8.90 -7.72
CA ASN A 68 -6.73 -7.71 -8.47
C ASN A 68 -5.31 -7.25 -8.12
N ASN A 69 -4.67 -7.90 -7.14
CA ASN A 69 -3.37 -7.53 -6.60
C ASN A 69 -3.29 -6.06 -6.13
N MET A 70 -4.34 -5.61 -5.43
CA MET A 70 -4.49 -4.21 -5.01
C MET A 70 -4.61 -4.03 -3.49
N LEU A 71 -4.05 -2.94 -2.97
CA LEU A 71 -4.17 -2.46 -1.59
C LEU A 71 -5.37 -1.52 -1.48
N TYR A 72 -6.16 -1.67 -0.42
CA TYR A 72 -7.41 -0.93 -0.21
C TYR A 72 -7.33 -0.02 1.01
N THR A 73 -7.17 -0.61 2.18
CA THR A 73 -7.08 0.13 3.43
C THR A 73 -5.68 -0.03 3.99
N LEU A 74 -5.04 1.08 4.35
CA LEU A 74 -3.77 1.09 5.04
C LEU A 74 -3.84 2.05 6.23
N TYR A 75 -3.27 1.65 7.34
CA TYR A 75 -3.01 2.50 8.48
C TYR A 75 -1.60 2.21 9.01
N MET A 76 -0.96 3.27 9.52
CA MET A 76 0.34 3.20 10.16
C MET A 76 0.13 2.84 11.63
N ASN A 77 0.94 1.91 12.14
CA ASN A 77 0.95 1.56 13.56
C ASN A 77 1.82 2.53 14.37
#